data_AF-A0A7C2C4I7-F1
#
_entry.id   AF-A0A7C2C4I7-F1
#
_cell.length_a   1.000
_cell.length_b   1.000
_cell.length_c   1.000
_cell.angle_alpha   90.00
_cell.angle_beta   90.00
_cell.angle_gamma   90.00
#
_symmetry.space_group_name_H-M   'P 1'
#
loop_
_entity.id
_entity.type
_entity.pdbx_description
1 polymer ?
#
loop_
_entity_poly.entity_id
_entity_poly.type
_entity_poly.pdbx_seq_one_letter_code
_entity_poly.pdbx_strand_id
1 'polypeptide(L)'
;MARIIPVTAVAPAAGPRKPPPVRIVIPSIELDSRVVPVGTRRDAAGNLVWETAAFAVGHHRGTASPGEPGKVVLSGHISSPREG
;
A
#
# COMPACT_ATOMS: atom_id res chain seq x y z
N MET A 1 14.70 3.07 40.66
CA MET A 1 14.26 4.12 39.70
C MET A 1 14.69 3.68 38.30
N ALA A 2 13.76 3.55 37.34
CA ALA A 2 14.09 3.19 35.96
C ALA A 2 14.34 4.45 35.13
N ARG A 3 15.48 4.52 34.42
CA ARG A 3 15.84 5.61 33.50
C ARG A 3 15.27 5.30 32.12
N ILE A 4 14.40 6.17 31.61
CA ILE A 4 13.91 6.09 30.23
C ILE A 4 14.95 6.79 29.35
N ILE A 5 15.59 6.04 28.45
CA ILE A 5 16.47 6.61 27.43
C ILE A 5 15.64 6.81 26.16
N PRO A 6 15.45 8.06 25.68
CA PRO A 6 14.78 8.27 24.41
C PRO A 6 15.66 7.73 23.29
N VAL A 7 15.13 6.78 22.51
CA VAL A 7 15.77 6.33 21.27
C VAL A 7 15.24 7.21 20.15
N THR A 8 16.12 8.00 19.52
CA THR A 8 15.80 8.70 18.29
C THR A 8 15.88 7.70 17.16
N ALA A 9 14.74 7.27 16.62
CA ALA A 9 14.73 6.42 15.43
C ALA A 9 15.26 7.23 14.23
N VAL A 10 16.46 6.89 13.75
CA VAL A 10 16.97 7.44 12.49
C VAL A 10 16.17 6.80 11.36
N ALA A 11 15.38 7.59 10.64
CA ALA A 11 14.66 7.08 9.47
C ALA A 11 15.67 6.54 8.45
N PRO A 12 15.42 5.36 7.83
CA PRO A 12 16.30 4.86 6.78
C PRO A 12 16.42 5.90 5.67
N ALA A 13 17.65 6.16 5.20
CA ALA A 13 17.88 7.05 4.08
C ALA A 13 17.09 6.56 2.86
N ALA A 14 16.41 7.48 2.17
CA ALA A 14 15.66 7.16 0.97
C ALA A 14 16.61 6.60 -0.09
N GLY A 15 16.48 5.30 -0.38
CA GLY A 15 17.19 4.65 -1.49
C GLY A 15 16.71 5.18 -2.85
N PRO A 16 17.37 4.78 -3.95
CA PRO A 16 16.94 5.16 -5.29
C PRO A 16 15.51 4.68 -5.56
N ARG A 17 14.69 5.58 -6.10
CA ARG A 17 13.28 5.34 -6.38
C ARG A 17 13.12 4.20 -7.40
N LYS A 18 12.28 3.23 -7.10
CA LYS A 18 11.94 2.09 -7.95
C LYS A 18 10.61 2.34 -8.65
N PRO A 19 10.40 1.74 -9.83
CA PRO A 19 9.11 1.81 -10.50
C PRO A 19 8.01 1.21 -9.61
N PRO A 20 6.77 1.74 -9.69
CA PRO A 20 5.65 1.18 -8.97
C PRO A 20 5.34 -0.26 -9.45
N PRO A 21 4.75 -1.10 -8.60
CA PRO A 21 4.30 -2.43 -8.99
C PRO A 21 3.21 -2.34 -10.07
N VAL A 22 3.23 -3.27 -11.01
CA VAL A 22 2.25 -3.36 -12.11
C VAL A 22 1.38 -4.63 -12.07
N ARG A 23 1.81 -5.66 -11.33
CA ARG A 23 1.12 -6.95 -11.18
C ARG A 23 1.44 -7.56 -9.83
N ILE A 24 0.48 -8.27 -9.25
CA ILE A 24 0.68 -9.12 -8.08
C ILE A 24 0.12 -10.52 -8.34
N VAL A 25 0.87 -11.53 -7.91
CA VAL A 25 0.48 -12.94 -8.03
C VAL A 25 0.60 -13.59 -6.64
N ILE A 26 -0.48 -14.18 -6.15
CA ILE A 26 -0.52 -14.94 -4.89
C ILE A 26 -1.13 -16.31 -5.17
N PRO A 27 -0.31 -17.33 -5.50
CA PRO A 27 -0.81 -18.62 -5.99
C PRO A 27 -1.69 -19.38 -5.00
N SER A 28 -1.41 -19.28 -3.70
CA SER A 28 -2.16 -19.99 -2.66
C SER A 28 -3.62 -19.56 -2.53
N ILE A 29 -3.98 -18.42 -3.11
CA ILE A 29 -5.36 -17.90 -3.16
C ILE A 29 -5.82 -17.65 -4.60
N GLU A 30 -5.09 -18.21 -5.58
CA GLU A 30 -5.39 -18.08 -7.02
C GLU A 30 -5.52 -16.62 -7.49
N LEU A 31 -4.75 -15.70 -6.88
CA LEU A 31 -4.77 -14.29 -7.25
C LEU A 31 -3.74 -14.01 -8.35
N ASP A 32 -4.19 -13.43 -9.44
CA ASP A 32 -3.38 -12.79 -10.47
C ASP A 32 -4.07 -11.49 -10.91
N SER A 33 -3.50 -10.34 -10.53
CA SER A 33 -4.15 -9.06 -10.75
C SER A 33 -3.18 -7.96 -11.17
N ARG A 34 -3.68 -7.05 -12.02
CA ARG A 34 -3.03 -5.77 -12.30
C ARG A 34 -2.99 -4.91 -11.04
N VAL A 35 -1.95 -4.09 -10.93
CA VAL A 35 -1.78 -3.10 -9.85
C VAL A 35 -1.88 -1.69 -10.43
N VAL A 36 -2.69 -0.85 -9.79
CA VAL A 36 -2.95 0.53 -10.21
C VAL A 36 -2.72 1.50 -9.04
N PRO A 37 -2.27 2.74 -9.28
CA PRO A 37 -2.07 3.71 -8.20
C PRO A 37 -3.42 4.19 -7.63
N VAL A 38 -3.55 4.17 -6.30
CA VAL A 38 -4.73 4.66 -5.56
C VAL A 38 -4.33 5.65 -4.47
N GLY A 39 -5.25 6.53 -4.07
CA GLY A 39 -5.03 7.51 -3.02
C GLY A 39 -5.76 7.20 -1.72
N THR A 40 -5.93 8.27 -0.96
CA THR A 40 -6.85 8.37 0.17
C THR A 40 -7.63 9.65 -0.04
N ARG A 41 -8.92 9.63 0.25
CA ARG A 41 -9.79 10.81 0.19
C ARG A 41 -10.42 11.09 1.55
N ARG A 42 -10.94 12.29 1.75
CA ARG A 42 -11.79 12.61 2.90
C ARG A 42 -13.25 12.44 2.52
N ASP A 43 -14.04 11.80 3.38
CA ASP A 43 -15.50 11.77 3.22
C ASP A 43 -16.14 13.10 3.68
N ALA A 44 -17.47 13.19 3.57
CA ALA A 44 -18.22 14.38 3.98
C ALA A 44 -18.13 14.67 5.48
N ALA A 45 -17.81 13.67 6.32
CA ALA A 45 -17.60 13.82 7.75
C ALA A 45 -16.12 14.11 8.10
N GLY A 46 -15.24 14.23 7.10
CA GLY A 46 -13.82 14.52 7.25
C GLY A 46 -12.94 13.31 7.55
N ASN A 47 -13.47 12.09 7.57
CA ASN A 47 -12.72 10.87 7.83
C ASN A 47 -11.83 10.50 6.64
N LEU A 48 -10.65 9.95 6.92
CA LEU A 48 -9.77 9.41 5.88
C LEU A 48 -10.32 8.08 5.37
N VAL A 49 -10.66 8.03 4.08
CA VAL A 49 -11.13 6.85 3.38
C VAL A 49 -10.05 6.37 2.43
N TRP A 50 -9.72 5.08 2.52
CA TRP A 50 -8.79 4.43 1.60
C TRP A 50 -9.49 4.14 0.28
N GLU A 51 -8.89 4.57 -0.83
CA GLU A 51 -9.42 4.27 -2.15
C GLU A 51 -9.02 2.86 -2.58
N THR A 52 -9.89 2.19 -3.31
CA THR A 52 -9.68 0.87 -3.89
C THR A 52 -9.98 0.93 -5.38
N ALA A 53 -9.45 -0.05 -6.14
CA ALA A 53 -9.74 -0.18 -7.55
C ALA A 53 -10.74 -1.31 -7.80
N ALA A 54 -11.70 -1.08 -8.71
CA ALA A 54 -12.54 -2.15 -9.22
C ALA A 54 -11.69 -3.10 -10.07
N PHE A 55 -11.81 -4.41 -9.85
CA PHE A 55 -11.13 -5.47 -10.62
C PHE A 55 -9.60 -5.36 -10.67
N ALA A 56 -8.99 -4.65 -9.72
CA ALA A 56 -7.55 -4.46 -9.65
C ALA A 56 -7.09 -4.27 -8.20
N VAL A 57 -5.78 -4.35 -8.01
CA VAL A 57 -5.15 -4.06 -6.72
C VAL A 57 -4.66 -2.61 -6.74
N GLY A 58 -4.99 -1.85 -5.71
CA GLY A 58 -4.53 -0.48 -5.52
C GLY A 58 -3.17 -0.43 -4.81
N HIS A 59 -2.19 0.27 -5.37
CA HIS A 59 -0.96 0.68 -4.68
C HIS A 59 -1.11 2.09 -4.12
N HIS A 60 -1.03 2.24 -2.80
CA HIS A 60 -1.29 3.53 -2.16
C HIS A 60 -0.14 4.53 -2.37
N ARG A 61 -0.50 5.70 -2.92
CA ARG A 61 0.41 6.83 -3.10
C ARG A 61 1.03 7.22 -1.76
N GLY A 62 2.35 7.45 -1.76
CA GLY A 62 3.12 7.79 -0.57
C GLY A 62 3.69 6.59 0.18
N THR A 63 3.41 5.36 -0.27
CA THR A 63 4.04 4.14 0.23
C THR A 63 5.17 3.69 -0.68
N ALA A 64 6.08 2.86 -0.16
CA ALA A 64 7.24 2.40 -0.92
C ALA A 64 6.83 1.54 -2.12
N SER A 65 7.67 1.51 -3.14
CA SER A 65 7.64 0.52 -4.22
C SER A 65 8.37 -0.78 -3.80
N PRO A 66 8.08 -1.94 -4.40
CA PRO A 66 8.85 -3.16 -4.17
C PRO A 66 10.35 -2.93 -4.44
N GLY A 67 11.18 -3.33 -3.48
CA GLY A 67 12.64 -3.13 -3.54
C GLY A 67 13.13 -1.76 -3.08
N GLU A 68 12.25 -0.84 -2.66
CA GLU A 68 12.62 0.35 -1.92
C GLU A 68 12.65 0.10 -0.41
N PRO A 69 13.46 0.85 0.36
CA PRO A 69 13.30 0.93 1.81
C PRO A 69 11.92 1.49 2.18
N GLY A 70 11.20 0.81 3.07
CA GLY A 70 9.90 1.27 3.58
C GLY A 70 8.82 0.18 3.53
N LYS A 71 7.57 0.59 3.78
CA LYS A 71 6.41 -0.30 3.68
C LYS A 71 5.67 -0.08 2.37
N VAL A 72 5.38 -1.17 1.67
CA VAL A 72 4.50 -1.19 0.49
C VAL A 72 3.08 -1.48 0.98
N VAL A 73 2.10 -0.68 0.57
CA VAL A 73 0.70 -0.91 0.94
C VAL A 73 -0.13 -1.14 -0.33
N LEU A 74 -0.78 -2.30 -0.37
CA LEU A 74 -1.65 -2.74 -1.45
C LEU A 74 -3.06 -3.02 -0.92
N SER A 75 -4.10 -2.62 -1.64
CA SER A 75 -5.51 -2.83 -1.26
C SER A 75 -6.33 -3.44 -2.40
N GLY A 76 -7.34 -4.23 -2.06
CA GLY A 76 -8.25 -4.84 -3.03
C GLY A 76 -9.53 -5.33 -2.34
N HIS A 77 -10.62 -5.46 -3.08
CA HIS A 77 -11.89 -5.96 -2.57
C HIS A 77 -12.05 -7.47 -2.79
N ILE A 78 -12.56 -8.18 -1.78
CA ILE A 78 -12.89 -9.61 -1.89
C ILE A 78 -14.14 -9.87 -2.75
N SER A 79 -15.00 -8.87 -2.97
CA SER A 79 -16.20 -8.98 -3.81
C SER A 79 -15.93 -8.74 -5.31
N SER A 80 -14.84 -8.04 -5.63
CA SER A 80 -14.43 -7.77 -7.01
C SER A 80 -13.87 -8.94 -7.83
N PRO A 81 -13.63 -10.18 -7.36
CA PRO A 81 -13.22 -11.26 -8.26
C PRO A 81 -14.29 -11.69 -9.28
N ARG A 82 -15.58 -11.31 -9.09
CA ARG A 82 -16.71 -11.86 -9.85
C ARG A 82 -17.76 -10.88 -10.37
N GLU A 83 -17.75 -9.62 -9.93
CA GLU A 83 -18.57 -8.61 -10.60
C GLU A 83 -17.86 -8.19 -11.89
N GLY A 84 -18.58 -7.85 -12.95
CA GLY A 84 -18.03 -7.69 -14.29
C GLY A 84 -19.12 -7.91 -15.31
#